data_AF-M8B340-F1
#
_entry.id   AF-M8B340-F1
#
_cell.length_a   1.000
_cell.length_b   1.000
_cell.length_c   1.000
_cell.angle_alpha   90.00
_cell.angle_beta   90.00
_cell.angle_gamma   90.00
#
_symmetry.space_group_name_H-M   'P 1'
#
loop_
_entity.id
_entity.type
_entity.pdbx_description
1 polymer ?
#
loop_
_entity_poly.entity_id
_entity_poly.type
_entity_poly.pdbx_seq_one_letter_code
_entity_poly.pdbx_strand_id
1 'polypeptide(L)'
;MAIKAATANLRHKNVIDRCWRDQSNWDIDRQRLVVCSVGLARKMQQNRGRGVTAYTVTDPSDDPVRPKPGTLRSKVWIDHNTLARCEDGLLDVTLGSTDVTVSNNWFHDHDKVMLLGHNDQHVADRRMRVTVAFNRFGPNVTRRTPVGHAAGKDWHCHSSGDSFENGAVFKQTGSRVRPNYNRHQAFSAVSAGEVRSLTKDAGALRCFPGAAC
;
A
#
# COMPACT_ATOMS: atom_id res chain seq x y z
N MET A 1 11.95 -37.41 28.22
CA MET A 1 12.28 -35.97 28.06
C MET A 1 12.08 -35.62 26.59
N ALA A 2 10.88 -35.15 26.22
CA ALA A 2 10.58 -34.77 24.84
C ALA A 2 10.75 -33.26 24.73
N ILE A 3 11.79 -32.82 24.02
CA ILE A 3 11.96 -31.42 23.63
C ILE A 3 10.88 -31.15 22.59
N LYS A 4 9.76 -30.56 23.03
CA LYS A 4 8.82 -29.93 22.11
C LYS A 4 9.57 -28.79 21.46
N ALA A 5 9.94 -28.96 20.19
CA ALA A 5 10.34 -27.87 19.33
C ALA A 5 9.30 -26.75 19.47
N ALA A 6 9.80 -25.55 19.74
CA ALA A 6 9.01 -24.38 20.03
C ALA A 6 7.78 -24.31 19.12
N THR A 7 6.59 -24.23 19.72
CA THR A 7 5.43 -23.62 19.07
C THR A 7 5.81 -22.16 18.83
N ALA A 8 6.56 -21.90 17.75
CA ALA A 8 6.79 -20.57 17.25
C ALA A 8 5.41 -19.93 17.06
N ASN A 9 5.23 -18.79 17.69
CA ASN A 9 4.00 -18.00 17.70
C ASN A 9 3.63 -17.56 16.26
N LEU A 10 3.00 -18.45 15.48
CA LEU A 10 2.62 -18.26 14.07
C LEU A 10 1.35 -17.40 13.93
N ARG A 11 1.26 -16.22 14.56
CA ARG A 11 -0.03 -15.49 14.58
C ARG A 11 -0.05 -14.00 14.33
N HIS A 12 0.96 -13.38 13.76
CA HIS A 12 0.79 -11.97 13.32
C HIS A 12 1.49 -11.66 12.00
N LYS A 13 0.96 -12.23 10.90
CA LYS A 13 1.16 -11.72 9.53
C LYS A 13 -0.17 -11.15 9.05
N ASN A 14 -0.11 -10.01 8.38
CA ASN A 14 -1.29 -9.44 7.72
C ASN A 14 -1.73 -10.32 6.53
N VAL A 15 -2.86 -9.97 5.91
CA VAL A 15 -3.50 -10.82 4.89
C VAL A 15 -2.63 -11.00 3.64
N ILE A 16 -1.82 -9.99 3.31
CA ILE A 16 -0.94 -9.99 2.14
C ILE A 16 0.25 -10.88 2.44
N ASP A 17 0.95 -10.62 3.55
CA ASP A 17 2.14 -11.35 3.96
C ASP A 17 1.84 -12.83 4.21
N ARG A 18 0.71 -13.14 4.84
CA ARG A 18 0.28 -14.53 5.07
C ARG A 18 0.11 -15.30 3.76
N CYS A 19 -0.41 -14.65 2.72
CA CYS A 19 -0.70 -15.30 1.44
C CYS A 19 0.55 -15.89 0.77
N TRP A 20 1.71 -15.23 0.90
CA TRP A 20 2.95 -15.68 0.27
C TRP A 20 4.01 -16.18 1.26
N ARG A 21 4.19 -15.55 2.44
CA ARG A 21 5.20 -15.97 3.44
C ARG A 21 4.91 -17.30 4.12
N ASP A 22 3.69 -17.83 4.00
CA ASP A 22 3.37 -19.17 4.50
C ASP A 22 3.67 -20.26 3.46
N GLN A 23 4.08 -19.88 2.23
CA GLN A 23 4.54 -20.81 1.21
C GLN A 23 6.05 -21.04 1.40
N SER A 24 6.46 -22.30 1.57
CA SER A 24 7.86 -22.68 1.79
C SER A 24 8.78 -22.46 0.60
N ASN A 25 8.23 -22.22 -0.59
CA ASN A 25 8.96 -22.12 -1.86
C ASN A 25 8.76 -20.77 -2.57
N TRP A 26 8.33 -19.75 -1.84
CA TRP A 26 7.96 -18.47 -2.44
C TRP A 26 9.15 -17.82 -3.17
N ASP A 27 10.35 -18.01 -2.65
CA ASP A 27 11.63 -17.50 -3.17
C ASP A 27 11.94 -18.02 -4.57
N ILE A 28 11.46 -19.24 -4.87
CA ILE A 28 11.56 -19.90 -6.17
C ILE A 28 10.38 -19.52 -7.10
N ASP A 29 9.19 -19.23 -6.56
CA ASP A 29 8.01 -18.74 -7.31
C ASP A 29 7.69 -17.28 -6.98
N ARG A 30 8.64 -16.37 -7.23
CA ARG A 30 8.48 -14.93 -6.93
C ARG A 30 7.28 -14.30 -7.62
N GLN A 31 6.89 -14.82 -8.78
CA GLN A 31 5.70 -14.34 -9.49
C GLN A 31 4.40 -14.67 -8.73
N ARG A 32 4.42 -15.55 -7.73
CA ARG A 32 3.26 -15.79 -6.87
C ARG A 32 2.92 -14.63 -5.96
N LEU A 33 3.87 -13.76 -5.64
CA LEU A 33 3.60 -12.59 -4.78
C LEU A 33 2.51 -11.70 -5.38
N VAL A 34 2.49 -11.56 -6.71
CA VAL A 34 1.55 -10.67 -7.42
C VAL A 34 0.07 -11.03 -7.18
N VAL A 35 -0.25 -12.29 -6.87
CA VAL A 35 -1.64 -12.72 -6.61
C VAL A 35 -2.10 -12.51 -5.17
N CYS A 36 -1.20 -12.05 -4.29
CA CYS A 36 -1.48 -11.74 -2.89
C CYS A 36 -1.87 -10.27 -2.65
N SER A 37 -1.83 -9.44 -3.70
CA SER A 37 -2.38 -8.09 -3.68
C SER A 37 -3.87 -8.06 -3.31
N VAL A 38 -4.24 -7.01 -2.59
CA VAL A 38 -5.62 -6.73 -2.11
C VAL A 38 -6.00 -5.29 -2.41
N GLY A 39 -7.22 -4.90 -2.03
CA GLY A 39 -7.69 -3.53 -2.24
C GLY A 39 -7.97 -3.23 -3.71
N LEU A 40 -7.88 -1.95 -4.06
CA LEU A 40 -8.35 -1.46 -5.36
C LEU A 40 -7.50 -1.93 -6.54
N ALA A 41 -6.21 -2.18 -6.32
CA ALA A 41 -5.34 -2.80 -7.33
C ALA A 41 -5.79 -4.22 -7.72
N ARG A 42 -6.56 -4.89 -6.85
CA ARG A 42 -7.01 -6.30 -6.97
C ARG A 42 -5.82 -7.26 -7.02
N LYS A 43 -6.14 -8.56 -7.05
CA LYS A 43 -5.15 -9.59 -7.36
C LYS A 43 -4.60 -9.36 -8.76
N MET A 44 -3.28 -9.19 -8.89
CA MET A 44 -2.57 -9.01 -10.17
C MET A 44 -2.40 -10.33 -10.92
N GLN A 45 -3.48 -11.10 -11.10
CA GLN A 45 -3.45 -12.47 -11.65
C GLN A 45 -2.82 -12.57 -13.04
N GLN A 46 -2.88 -11.49 -13.82
CA GLN A 46 -2.31 -11.42 -15.16
C GLN A 46 -0.81 -11.11 -15.18
N ASN A 47 -0.19 -10.83 -14.02
CA ASN A 47 1.23 -10.53 -13.89
C ASN A 47 2.07 -11.76 -13.50
N ARG A 48 1.57 -12.98 -13.78
CA ARG A 48 2.23 -14.26 -13.52
C ARG A 48 2.16 -15.16 -14.76
N GLY A 49 3.22 -15.95 -14.99
CA GLY A 49 3.23 -17.04 -15.95
C GLY A 49 3.93 -16.74 -17.27
N ARG A 50 3.85 -17.70 -18.21
CA ARG A 50 4.47 -17.62 -19.53
C ARG A 50 3.71 -16.56 -20.35
N GLY A 51 4.39 -15.47 -20.72
CA GLY A 51 3.78 -14.33 -21.45
C GLY A 51 3.70 -13.02 -20.67
N VAL A 52 4.10 -13.00 -19.39
CA VAL A 52 4.35 -11.73 -18.68
C VAL A 52 5.51 -11.01 -19.36
N THR A 53 5.25 -9.82 -19.88
CA THR A 53 6.29 -8.96 -20.43
C THR A 53 6.91 -8.19 -19.28
N ALA A 54 8.18 -8.49 -18.97
CA ALA A 54 8.97 -7.60 -18.13
C ALA A 54 9.14 -6.28 -18.90
N TYR A 55 8.53 -5.22 -18.39
CA TYR A 55 8.72 -3.88 -18.93
C TYR A 55 9.67 -3.14 -18.00
N THR A 56 10.72 -2.57 -18.57
CA THR A 56 11.63 -1.67 -17.87
C THR A 56 11.15 -0.25 -18.16
N VAL A 57 10.96 0.55 -17.10
CA VAL A 57 10.73 1.98 -17.25
C VAL A 57 12.04 2.60 -17.72
N THR A 58 12.09 3.08 -18.96
CA THR A 58 13.30 3.68 -19.56
C THR A 58 13.20 5.19 -19.73
N ASP A 59 12.02 5.78 -19.54
CA ASP A 59 11.75 7.20 -19.72
C ASP A 59 11.03 7.72 -18.46
N PRO A 60 11.63 8.64 -17.68
CA PRO A 60 10.99 9.25 -16.52
C PRO A 60 10.04 10.42 -16.89
N SER A 61 9.95 10.81 -18.17
CA SER A 61 9.06 11.89 -18.61
C SER A 61 7.60 11.47 -18.60
N ASP A 62 6.74 12.36 -18.10
CA ASP A 62 5.32 12.08 -17.93
C ASP A 62 4.45 12.95 -18.85
N ASP A 63 3.58 12.32 -19.66
CA ASP A 63 2.50 12.99 -20.40
C ASP A 63 1.15 12.52 -19.83
N PRO A 64 0.42 13.38 -19.09
CA PRO A 64 -0.85 13.00 -18.49
C PRO A 64 -1.99 12.80 -19.49
N VAL A 65 -1.92 13.45 -20.65
CA VAL A 65 -2.98 13.40 -21.66
C VAL A 65 -2.76 12.20 -22.59
N ARG A 66 -1.48 11.88 -22.86
CA ARG A 66 -1.07 10.80 -23.77
C ARG A 66 0.03 9.95 -23.11
N PRO A 67 -0.33 9.07 -22.16
CA PRO A 67 0.65 8.20 -21.51
C PRO A 67 1.40 7.39 -22.56
N LYS A 68 2.72 7.59 -22.67
CA LYS A 68 3.57 6.80 -23.56
C LYS A 68 3.56 5.33 -23.09
N PRO A 69 3.72 4.36 -24.01
CA PRO A 69 4.06 3.00 -23.62
C PRO A 69 5.25 3.03 -22.64
N GLY A 70 5.03 2.52 -21.44
CA GLY A 70 6.00 2.59 -20.35
C GLY A 70 5.64 3.53 -19.18
N THR A 71 4.45 4.11 -19.17
CA THR A 71 3.87 4.82 -17.99
C THR A 71 2.73 3.99 -17.37
N LEU A 72 2.61 4.00 -16.04
CA LEU A 72 1.58 3.27 -15.29
C LEU A 72 0.51 4.25 -14.77
N ARG A 73 -0.76 4.00 -15.11
CA ARG A 73 -1.89 4.87 -14.69
C ARG A 73 -3.00 4.15 -13.95
N SER A 74 -3.08 2.83 -14.03
CA SER A 74 -4.10 2.08 -13.28
C SER A 74 -3.64 0.69 -12.89
N LYS A 75 -4.25 0.14 -11.83
CA LYS A 75 -3.91 -1.20 -11.29
C LYS A 75 -2.43 -1.29 -10.94
N VAL A 76 -1.99 -0.41 -10.05
CA VAL A 76 -0.61 -0.37 -9.55
C VAL A 76 -0.58 -0.88 -8.11
N TRP A 77 0.38 -1.75 -7.81
CA TRP A 77 0.59 -2.26 -6.45
C TRP A 77 2.02 -1.93 -6.01
N ILE A 78 2.14 -1.13 -4.95
CA ILE A 78 3.40 -0.69 -4.37
C ILE A 78 3.52 -1.38 -3.01
N ASP A 79 4.36 -2.41 -2.93
CA ASP A 79 4.46 -3.30 -1.76
C ASP A 79 5.90 -3.50 -1.29
N HIS A 80 6.10 -3.53 0.03
CA HIS A 80 7.41 -3.81 0.66
C HIS A 80 8.58 -2.92 0.20
N ASN A 81 8.36 -1.60 0.13
CA ASN A 81 9.43 -0.63 -0.13
C ASN A 81 9.83 0.13 1.14
N THR A 82 11.10 0.47 1.26
CA THR A 82 11.59 1.43 2.26
C THR A 82 11.82 2.77 1.57
N LEU A 83 11.10 3.80 1.99
CA LEU A 83 11.06 5.12 1.34
C LEU A 83 11.43 6.20 2.38
N ALA A 84 12.51 6.93 2.12
CA ALA A 84 13.04 7.93 3.03
C ALA A 84 13.92 8.95 2.31
N ARG A 85 14.03 10.17 2.87
CA ARG A 85 15.01 11.20 2.48
C ARG A 85 15.06 11.50 0.97
N CYS A 86 13.91 11.72 0.35
CA CYS A 86 13.85 12.26 -1.01
C CYS A 86 13.91 13.80 -0.98
N GLU A 87 14.11 14.42 -2.15
CA GLU A 87 14.17 15.87 -2.27
C GLU A 87 12.80 16.54 -2.04
N ASP A 88 11.72 15.96 -2.56
CA ASP A 88 10.35 16.49 -2.39
C ASP A 88 9.39 15.46 -1.76
N GLY A 89 8.51 14.82 -2.52
CA GLY A 89 7.58 13.78 -2.05
C GLY A 89 8.18 12.37 -2.08
N LEU A 90 7.70 11.44 -1.24
CA LEU A 90 8.06 10.01 -1.37
C LEU A 90 7.16 9.26 -2.37
N LEU A 91 5.86 9.56 -2.38
CA LEU A 91 4.89 8.88 -3.24
C LEU A 91 3.76 9.81 -3.66
N ASP A 92 3.61 10.00 -4.96
CA ASP A 92 2.54 10.82 -5.53
C ASP A 92 1.65 9.95 -6.44
N VAL A 93 0.34 9.96 -6.18
CA VAL A 93 -0.68 9.39 -7.07
C VAL A 93 -1.50 10.54 -7.62
N THR A 94 -1.35 10.84 -8.91
CA THR A 94 -1.94 12.03 -9.55
C THR A 94 -2.37 11.72 -10.98
N LEU A 95 -2.88 12.73 -11.69
CA LEU A 95 -3.07 12.71 -13.16
C LEU A 95 -4.00 11.59 -13.63
N GLY A 96 -5.13 11.42 -12.94
CA GLY A 96 -6.16 10.44 -13.26
C GLY A 96 -5.80 9.00 -12.84
N SER A 97 -4.69 8.82 -12.11
CA SER A 97 -4.30 7.50 -11.63
C SER A 97 -5.36 6.91 -10.70
N THR A 98 -5.68 5.62 -10.88
CA THR A 98 -6.75 4.98 -10.10
C THR A 98 -6.49 3.49 -9.91
N ASP A 99 -7.22 2.85 -9.01
CA ASP A 99 -7.03 1.44 -8.65
C ASP A 99 -5.60 1.14 -8.19
N VAL A 100 -5.09 1.98 -7.28
CA VAL A 100 -3.75 1.82 -6.68
C VAL A 100 -3.88 1.20 -5.29
N THR A 101 -3.01 0.25 -4.96
CA THR A 101 -2.82 -0.25 -3.60
C THR A 101 -1.39 0.04 -3.16
N VAL A 102 -1.24 0.73 -2.02
CA VAL A 102 0.05 0.99 -1.37
C VAL A 102 0.05 0.21 -0.05
N SER A 103 0.87 -0.83 0.06
CA SER A 103 0.87 -1.71 1.23
C SER A 103 2.25 -2.13 1.73
N ASN A 104 2.35 -2.49 3.01
CA ASN A 104 3.59 -3.01 3.61
C ASN A 104 4.85 -2.14 3.39
N ASN A 105 4.72 -0.85 3.05
CA ASN A 105 5.87 0.04 2.87
C ASN A 105 6.26 0.68 4.19
N TRP A 106 7.54 1.02 4.33
CA TRP A 106 8.06 1.77 5.45
C TRP A 106 8.46 3.17 5.00
N PHE A 107 7.72 4.18 5.45
CA PHE A 107 7.97 5.59 5.21
C PHE A 107 8.60 6.20 6.47
N HIS A 108 9.81 6.75 6.36
CA HIS A 108 10.50 7.34 7.53
C HIS A 108 11.46 8.45 7.12
N ASP A 109 11.87 9.27 8.10
CA ASP A 109 12.85 10.36 7.93
C ASP A 109 12.53 11.26 6.72
N HIS A 110 11.29 11.78 6.67
CA HIS A 110 10.83 12.55 5.51
C HIS A 110 9.63 13.45 5.83
N ASP A 111 9.58 14.65 5.22
CA ASP A 111 8.50 15.61 5.48
C ASP A 111 7.22 15.36 4.68
N LYS A 112 7.33 15.23 3.35
CA LYS A 112 6.18 15.08 2.44
C LYS A 112 6.01 13.61 2.01
N VAL A 113 5.24 12.84 2.77
CA VAL A 113 5.20 11.38 2.58
C VAL A 113 4.36 10.95 1.36
N MET A 114 3.06 11.21 1.34
CA MET A 114 2.17 10.69 0.29
C MET A 114 1.13 11.71 -0.17
N LEU A 115 1.15 12.09 -1.45
CA LEU A 115 0.17 12.97 -2.07
C LEU A 115 -0.80 12.18 -2.96
N LEU A 116 -2.10 12.37 -2.75
CA LEU A 116 -3.16 11.77 -3.56
C LEU A 116 -3.96 12.89 -4.24
N GLY A 117 -3.66 13.16 -5.51
CA GLY A 117 -4.16 14.31 -6.25
C GLY A 117 -3.36 15.59 -5.96
N HIS A 118 -3.05 16.37 -7.01
CA HIS A 118 -2.20 17.56 -6.91
C HIS A 118 -2.91 18.86 -7.30
N ASN A 119 -3.90 18.80 -8.20
CA ASN A 119 -4.56 19.98 -8.74
C ASN A 119 -6.08 19.83 -8.63
N ASP A 120 -6.72 20.73 -7.89
CA ASP A 120 -8.17 20.77 -7.67
C ASP A 120 -8.98 20.90 -8.98
N GLN A 121 -8.38 21.50 -10.02
CA GLN A 121 -9.00 21.64 -11.33
C GLN A 121 -8.87 20.38 -12.19
N HIS A 122 -8.07 19.39 -11.77
CA HIS A 122 -7.85 18.17 -12.53
C HIS A 122 -9.00 17.19 -12.32
N VAL A 123 -10.06 17.37 -13.11
CA VAL A 123 -11.32 16.60 -12.98
C VAL A 123 -11.15 15.09 -13.07
N ALA A 124 -10.08 14.58 -13.70
CA ALA A 124 -9.80 13.15 -13.79
C ALA A 124 -9.47 12.54 -12.41
N ASP A 125 -8.89 13.32 -11.48
CA ASP A 125 -8.56 12.87 -10.12
C ASP A 125 -9.82 12.60 -9.28
N ARG A 126 -11.01 13.08 -9.70
CA ARG A 126 -12.29 12.73 -9.05
C ARG A 126 -12.62 11.24 -9.12
N ARG A 127 -12.00 10.50 -10.05
CA ARG A 127 -12.15 9.05 -10.19
C ARG A 127 -11.01 8.28 -9.52
N MET A 128 -10.08 8.97 -8.86
CA MET A 128 -8.99 8.35 -8.13
C MET A 128 -9.52 7.51 -6.99
N ARG A 129 -9.01 6.28 -6.91
CA ARG A 129 -9.30 5.36 -5.82
C ARG A 129 -8.00 4.71 -5.41
N VAL A 130 -7.65 4.85 -4.13
CA VAL A 130 -6.40 4.33 -3.57
C VAL A 130 -6.67 3.58 -2.28
N THR A 131 -6.09 2.38 -2.15
CA THR A 131 -6.05 1.62 -0.89
C THR A 131 -4.68 1.85 -0.25
N VAL A 132 -4.66 2.36 0.99
CA VAL A 132 -3.44 2.44 1.81
C VAL A 132 -3.63 1.49 2.98
N ALA A 133 -2.81 0.43 3.08
CA ALA A 133 -3.00 -0.61 4.09
C ALA A 133 -1.66 -1.19 4.59
N PHE A 134 -1.55 -1.49 5.88
CA PHE A 134 -0.38 -2.15 6.47
C PHE A 134 0.98 -1.42 6.31
N ASN A 135 0.99 -0.15 5.90
CA ASN A 135 2.22 0.64 5.85
C ASN A 135 2.63 1.09 7.25
N ARG A 136 3.94 1.26 7.45
CA ARG A 136 4.52 1.88 8.64
C ARG A 136 4.92 3.32 8.31
N PHE A 137 4.30 4.27 9.01
CA PHE A 137 4.66 5.68 8.97
C PHE A 137 5.49 6.04 10.21
N GLY A 138 6.73 6.45 10.01
CA GLY A 138 7.67 6.83 11.06
C GLY A 138 8.85 5.86 11.25
N PRO A 139 9.90 6.27 11.98
CA PRO A 139 9.99 7.52 12.72
C PRO A 139 10.20 8.75 11.82
N ASN A 140 10.10 9.95 12.40
CA ASN A 140 10.44 11.23 11.77
C ASN A 140 9.67 11.50 10.46
N VAL A 141 8.36 11.31 10.50
CA VAL A 141 7.43 11.75 9.45
C VAL A 141 6.56 12.88 9.99
N THR A 142 6.40 13.94 9.22
CA THR A 142 5.74 15.16 9.71
C THR A 142 4.43 15.48 8.99
N ARG A 143 4.34 15.29 7.67
CA ARG A 143 3.16 15.67 6.88
C ARG A 143 2.79 14.62 5.83
N ARG A 144 1.58 14.75 5.29
CA ARG A 144 1.07 13.96 4.16
C ARG A 144 1.03 12.45 4.42
N THR A 145 0.43 12.02 5.53
CA THR A 145 0.26 10.60 5.87
C THR A 145 -1.18 10.09 5.73
N PRO A 146 -1.66 9.75 4.51
CA PRO A 146 -1.60 10.53 3.26
C PRO A 146 -2.32 11.88 3.34
N VAL A 147 -2.16 12.74 2.32
CA VAL A 147 -3.04 13.91 2.10
C VAL A 147 -3.70 13.80 0.73
N GLY A 148 -5.02 13.99 0.69
CA GLY A 148 -5.81 14.01 -0.54
C GLY A 148 -6.29 15.42 -0.87
N HIS A 149 -6.23 15.80 -2.15
CA HIS A 149 -6.81 17.05 -2.66
C HIS A 149 -7.99 16.73 -3.59
N ALA A 150 -9.14 17.36 -3.35
CA ALA A 150 -10.33 17.21 -4.19
C ALA A 150 -11.13 18.52 -4.17
N ALA A 151 -11.49 19.03 -5.35
CA ALA A 151 -12.33 20.21 -5.46
C ALA A 151 -13.76 19.95 -4.95
N GLY A 152 -14.16 20.69 -3.90
CA GLY A 152 -15.50 20.65 -3.32
C GLY A 152 -15.45 20.88 -1.80
N LYS A 153 -16.47 21.51 -1.21
CA LYS A 153 -16.52 21.81 0.24
C LYS A 153 -17.13 20.69 1.08
N ASP A 154 -17.62 19.62 0.46
CA ASP A 154 -18.32 18.52 1.15
C ASP A 154 -17.42 17.29 1.28
N TRP A 155 -16.50 17.34 2.23
CA TRP A 155 -15.61 16.22 2.54
C TRP A 155 -16.30 15.21 3.45
N HIS A 156 -16.27 13.94 3.04
CA HIS A 156 -16.75 12.83 3.83
C HIS A 156 -15.58 12.05 4.44
N CYS A 157 -15.24 12.36 5.69
CA CYS A 157 -14.13 11.78 6.42
C CYS A 157 -14.67 10.96 7.60
N HIS A 158 -14.34 9.67 7.65
CA HIS A 158 -14.86 8.73 8.66
C HIS A 158 -13.75 7.87 9.24
N SER A 159 -13.74 7.72 10.56
CA SER A 159 -12.84 6.87 11.34
C SER A 159 -13.65 5.68 11.90
N SER A 160 -13.10 4.48 11.83
CA SER A 160 -13.84 3.27 12.21
C SER A 160 -12.93 2.21 12.81
N GLY A 161 -13.08 1.95 14.11
CA GLY A 161 -12.24 0.95 14.81
C GLY A 161 -10.79 1.39 15.00
N ASP A 162 -10.52 2.69 14.88
CA ASP A 162 -9.20 3.29 15.10
C ASP A 162 -8.88 3.42 16.60
N SER A 163 -7.59 3.36 16.95
CA SER A 163 -7.08 3.61 18.30
C SER A 163 -6.32 4.94 18.31
N PHE A 164 -6.68 5.81 19.23
CA PHE A 164 -6.05 7.11 19.42
C PHE A 164 -5.25 7.13 20.71
N GLU A 165 -3.93 7.27 20.60
CA GLU A 165 -3.00 7.28 21.73
C GLU A 165 -2.42 8.69 21.92
N ASN A 166 -1.99 9.02 23.14
CA ASN A 166 -1.30 10.28 23.47
C ASN A 166 -2.03 11.57 23.04
N GLY A 167 -3.36 11.58 23.16
CA GLY A 167 -4.18 12.75 22.82
C GLY A 167 -4.45 12.92 21.32
N ALA A 168 -4.15 11.91 20.48
CA ALA A 168 -4.58 11.92 19.09
C ALA A 168 -6.11 12.03 18.97
N VAL A 169 -6.59 12.77 17.98
CA VAL A 169 -8.02 12.95 17.72
C VAL A 169 -8.26 12.96 16.21
N PHE A 170 -9.38 12.39 15.78
CA PHE A 170 -9.85 12.50 14.40
C PHE A 170 -11.17 13.27 14.33
N LYS A 171 -11.22 14.33 13.54
CA LYS A 171 -12.45 15.08 13.28
C LYS A 171 -13.16 14.49 12.06
N GLN A 172 -14.25 13.76 12.31
CA GLN A 172 -15.10 13.24 11.23
C GLN A 172 -15.92 14.36 10.57
N THR A 173 -16.22 14.19 9.28
CA THR A 173 -17.04 15.12 8.49
C THR A 173 -17.94 14.35 7.52
N GLY A 174 -19.10 14.91 7.18
CA GLY A 174 -20.05 14.31 6.24
C GLY A 174 -20.69 13.01 6.71
N SER A 175 -21.34 12.32 5.79
CA SER A 175 -21.98 11.01 6.01
C SER A 175 -20.95 9.87 6.08
N ARG A 176 -21.32 8.76 6.73
CA ARG A 176 -20.51 7.54 6.78
C ARG A 176 -20.15 7.05 5.36
N VAL A 177 -18.85 6.85 5.12
CA VAL A 177 -18.31 6.31 3.88
C VAL A 177 -17.86 4.87 4.04
N ARG A 178 -17.93 4.11 2.94
CA ARG A 178 -17.36 2.77 2.84
C ARG A 178 -16.49 2.70 1.58
N PRO A 179 -15.44 1.89 1.57
CA PRO A 179 -14.55 1.77 0.41
C PRO A 179 -15.20 1.13 -0.83
N ASN A 180 -16.43 0.60 -0.71
CA ASN A 180 -17.21 0.00 -1.80
C ASN A 180 -16.44 -1.07 -2.60
N TYR A 181 -15.67 -1.89 -1.88
CA TYR A 181 -14.94 -3.01 -2.46
C TYR A 181 -15.88 -4.09 -2.99
N ASN A 182 -15.57 -4.60 -4.20
CA ASN A 182 -16.14 -5.86 -4.66
C ASN A 182 -15.43 -7.06 -3.98
N ARG A 183 -15.96 -8.27 -4.18
CA ARG A 183 -15.41 -9.51 -3.60
C ARG A 183 -13.94 -9.81 -3.91
N HIS A 184 -13.39 -9.25 -4.99
CA HIS A 184 -11.99 -9.43 -5.39
C HIS A 184 -11.07 -8.34 -4.84
N GLN A 185 -11.63 -7.28 -4.25
CA GLN A 185 -10.92 -6.17 -3.63
C GLN A 185 -10.96 -6.26 -2.10
N ALA A 186 -12.02 -6.83 -1.55
CA ALA A 186 -12.27 -6.89 -0.13
C ALA A 186 -11.22 -7.72 0.63
N PHE A 187 -10.83 -7.22 1.80
CA PHE A 187 -9.99 -7.91 2.76
C PHE A 187 -10.39 -7.50 4.18
N SER A 188 -10.10 -8.35 5.16
CA SER A 188 -10.43 -8.09 6.56
C SER A 188 -9.51 -7.02 7.14
N ALA A 189 -10.09 -5.93 7.62
CA ALA A 189 -9.44 -5.04 8.58
C ALA A 189 -9.59 -5.65 9.98
N VAL A 190 -8.52 -5.63 10.77
CA VAL A 190 -8.51 -6.13 12.15
C VAL A 190 -8.58 -4.96 13.14
N SER A 191 -8.64 -5.28 14.43
CA SER A 191 -8.65 -4.27 15.50
C SER A 191 -7.38 -3.40 15.46
N ALA A 192 -7.52 -2.10 15.76
CA ALA A 192 -6.40 -1.18 15.85
C ALA A 192 -5.29 -1.62 16.83
N GLY A 193 -5.64 -2.41 17.86
CA GLY A 193 -4.66 -2.98 18.81
C GLY A 193 -3.64 -3.92 18.15
N GLU A 194 -3.95 -4.49 16.99
CA GLU A 194 -3.06 -5.40 16.26
C GLU A 194 -2.18 -4.70 15.22
N VAL A 195 -2.40 -3.40 14.95
CA VAL A 195 -1.72 -2.65 13.88
C VAL A 195 -0.21 -2.75 14.02
N ARG A 196 0.34 -2.52 15.21
CA ARG A 196 1.80 -2.64 15.48
C ARG A 196 2.36 -4.00 15.07
N SER A 197 1.60 -5.06 15.31
CA SER A 197 1.99 -6.43 14.97
C SER A 197 1.85 -6.70 13.46
N LEU A 198 0.81 -6.16 12.82
CA LEU A 198 0.55 -6.34 11.40
C LEU A 198 1.49 -5.56 10.48
N THR A 199 2.08 -4.46 10.96
CA THR A 199 2.99 -3.60 10.18
C THR A 199 4.46 -3.76 10.59
N LYS A 200 4.77 -4.72 11.47
CA LYS A 200 6.13 -4.91 12.01
C LYS A 200 7.17 -5.23 10.93
N ASP A 201 6.73 -5.93 9.87
CA ASP A 201 7.56 -6.40 8.76
C ASP A 201 7.51 -5.44 7.55
N ALA A 202 6.91 -4.25 7.71
CA ALA A 202 6.86 -3.25 6.64
C ALA A 202 8.26 -2.76 6.23
N GLY A 203 8.42 -2.44 4.95
CA GLY A 203 9.69 -2.08 4.33
C GLY A 203 10.26 -3.18 3.44
N ALA A 204 11.42 -2.92 2.85
CA ALA A 204 12.12 -3.89 2.01
C ALA A 204 12.41 -5.20 2.76
N LEU A 205 12.18 -6.32 2.08
CA LEU A 205 12.51 -7.65 2.60
C LEU A 205 14.00 -7.74 2.90
N ARG A 206 14.35 -8.13 4.13
CA ARG A 206 15.73 -8.33 4.55
C ARG A 206 16.18 -9.74 4.17
N CYS A 207 16.87 -9.84 3.04
CA CYS A 207 17.48 -11.08 2.57
C CYS A 207 18.90 -11.23 3.14
N PHE A 208 19.25 -12.42 3.60
CA PHE A 208 20.61 -12.77 3.99
C PHE A 208 21.11 -13.94 3.13
N PRO A 209 22.41 -13.99 2.76
CA PRO A 209 22.98 -15.14 2.08
C PRO A 209 22.70 -16.44 2.86
N GLY A 210 22.12 -17.44 2.20
CA GLY A 210 21.80 -18.75 2.80
C GLY A 210 20.51 -18.81 3.62
N ALA A 211 19.79 -17.69 3.78
CA ALA A 211 18.43 -17.68 4.32
C ALA A 211 17.42 -17.50 3.18
N ALA A 212 16.24 -18.09 3.33
CA ALA A 212 15.10 -17.64 2.54
C ALA A 212 14.94 -16.14 2.83
N CYS A 213 14.94 -15.32 1.76
CA CYS A 213 14.18 -14.09 1.81
C CYS A 213 12.78 -14.46 2.30
#